data_AF-A0A2X2K5T8-F1
#
_entry.id   AF-A0A2X2K5T8-F1
#
_cell.length_a   1.000
_cell.length_b   1.000
_cell.length_c   1.000
_cell.angle_alpha   90.00
_cell.angle_beta   90.00
_cell.angle_gamma   90.00
#
_symmetry.space_group_name_H-M   'P 1'
#
loop_
_entity.id
_entity.type
_entity.pdbx_description
1 polymer ?
#
loop_
_entity_poly.entity_id
_entity_poly.type
_entity_poly.pdbx_seq_one_letter_code
_entity_poly.pdbx_strand_id
1 'polypeptide(L)' 'MILCKEEYKKDIDKTIFPGIQGGPLEHVIAAKAVAFGEALENNFKTYQQQVVKNAKVLAEALINEGF' A
#
# COMPACT_ATOMS: atom_id res chain seq x y z
N MET A 1 4.54 3.11 4.66
CA MET A 1 5.67 3.16 3.69
C MET A 1 5.73 4.59 3.20
N ILE A 2 6.93 5.17 3.11
CA ILE A 2 7.12 6.54 2.66
C ILE A 2 7.85 6.48 1.32
N LEU A 3 7.26 7.10 0.29
CA LEU A 3 7.92 7.35 -0.99
C LEU A 3 8.15 8.85 -1.10
N CYS A 4 9.34 9.27 -1.50
CA CYS A 4 9.70 10.68 -1.58
C CYS A 4 10.65 10.95 -2.75
N LYS A 5 10.78 12.23 -3.10
CA LYS A 5 11.85 12.68 -4.02
C LYS A 5 13.19 12.63 -3.30
N GLU A 6 14.27 12.46 -4.06
CA GLU A 6 15.64 12.33 -3.54
C GLU A 6 16.05 13.51 -2.63
N GLU A 7 15.58 14.73 -2.93
CA GLU A 7 15.84 15.92 -2.13
C GLU A 7 15.40 15.79 -0.65
N TYR A 8 14.38 14.96 -0.36
CA TYR A 8 13.85 14.75 0.99
C TYR A 8 14.41 13.51 1.69
N LYS A 9 15.19 12.67 0.99
CA LYS A 9 15.64 11.37 1.50
C LYS A 9 16.28 11.46 2.88
N LYS A 10 17.25 12.37 3.03
CA LYS A 10 18.01 12.54 4.27
C LYS A 10 17.14 12.98 5.45
N ASP A 11 16.19 13.88 5.20
CA ASP A 11 15.33 14.42 6.24
C ASP A 11 14.28 13.39 6.69
N ILE A 12 13.76 12.60 5.75
CA ILE A 12 12.82 11.52 6.03
C ILE A 12 13.49 10.39 6.81
N ASP A 13 14.67 9.91 6.38
CA ASP A 13 15.38 8.83 7.07
C ASP A 13 15.68 9.19 8.54
N LYS A 14 16.15 10.42 8.77
CA LYS A 14 16.43 10.94 10.13
C LYS A 14 15.19 11.13 10.98
N THR A 15 14.08 11.51 10.35
CA THR A 15 12.80 11.66 11.05
C THR A 15 12.31 10.31 11.56
N ILE A 16 12.45 9.24 10.77
CA ILE A 16 12.08 7.89 11.19
C ILE A 16 13.02 7.38 12.28
N PHE A 17 14.33 7.38 12.04
CA PHE A 17 15.34 6.97 13.02
C PHE A 17 16.50 7.97 13.02
N PRO A 18 16.88 8.55 14.16
CA PRO A 18 16.40 8.28 15.52
C PRO A 18 15.19 9.13 15.96
N GLY A 19 14.49 9.81 15.04
CA GLY A 19 13.47 10.81 15.39
C GLY A 19 12.24 10.23 16.11
N ILE A 20 11.47 9.36 15.47
CA ILE A 20 10.20 8.83 16.02
C ILE A 20 10.21 7.33 16.33
N GLN A 21 11.19 6.57 15.84
CA GLN A 21 11.32 5.14 16.08
C GLN A 21 12.74 4.76 16.53
N GLY A 22 12.84 3.59 17.17
CA GLY A 22 14.10 2.90 17.48
C GLY A 22 14.42 1.84 16.43
N GLY A 23 14.63 0.59 16.86
CA GLY A 23 14.90 -0.53 15.95
C GLY A 23 13.71 -0.84 15.02
N PRO A 24 13.95 -1.12 13.73
CA PRO A 24 12.90 -1.51 12.80
C PRO A 24 12.38 -2.94 13.06
N LEU A 25 11.21 -3.25 12.49
CA LEU A 25 10.63 -4.60 12.52
C LEU A 25 11.07 -5.38 11.28
N GLU A 26 12.27 -5.95 11.29
CA GLU A 26 12.87 -6.60 10.11
C GLU A 26 12.03 -7.74 9.53
N HIS A 27 11.37 -8.54 10.37
CA HIS A 27 10.45 -9.59 9.93
C HIS A 27 9.24 -9.03 9.17
N VAL A 28 8.77 -7.83 9.53
CA VAL A 28 7.70 -7.14 8.78
C VAL A 28 8.25 -6.49 7.50
N ILE A 29 9.50 -6.03 7.49
CA ILE A 29 10.15 -5.53 6.27
C ILE A 29 10.30 -6.66 5.24
N ALA A 30 10.67 -7.87 5.67
CA ALA A 30 10.69 -9.04 4.81
C ALA A 30 9.29 -9.34 4.21
N ALA A 31 8.23 -9.29 5.02
CA ALA A 31 6.87 -9.48 4.54
C ALA A 31 6.44 -8.38 3.53
N LYS A 32 6.86 -7.13 3.74
CA LYS A 32 6.62 -6.04 2.76
C LYS A 32 7.30 -6.32 1.42
N ALA A 33 8.52 -6.85 1.42
CA ALA A 33 9.21 -7.22 0.19
C ALA A 33 8.47 -8.32 -0.59
N VAL A 34 7.97 -9.35 0.11
CA VAL A 34 7.12 -10.40 -0.50
C VAL A 34 5.87 -9.78 -1.11
N ALA A 35 5.14 -8.95 -0.36
CA ALA A 35 3.93 -8.28 -0.86
C ALA A 35 4.20 -7.36 -2.06
N PHE A 36 5.35 -6.68 -2.12
CA PHE A 36 5.75 -5.91 -3.30
C PHE A 36 6.08 -6.79 -4.50
N GLY A 37 6.66 -7.97 -4.27
CA GLY A 37 6.85 -8.99 -5.32
C GLY A 37 5.51 -9.45 -5.91
N GLU A 38 4.57 -9.84 -5.06
CA GLU A 38 3.21 -10.22 -5.47
C GLU A 38 2.52 -9.08 -6.24
N ALA A 39 2.66 -7.83 -5.77
CA ALA A 39 2.05 -6.67 -6.41
C ALA A 39 2.62 -6.37 -7.81
N LEU A 40 3.82 -6.85 -8.14
CA LEU A 40 4.44 -6.71 -9.46
C LEU A 40 4.00 -7.81 -10.45
N GLU A 41 3.38 -8.89 -9.98
CA GLU A 41 2.87 -9.95 -10.84
C GLU A 41 1.65 -9.49 -11.68
N ASN A 42 1.51 -10.03 -12.88
CA ASN A 42 0.42 -9.65 -13.79
C ASN A 42 -0.98 -10.03 -13.24
N ASN A 43 -1.07 -11.13 -12.48
CA ASN A 43 -2.30 -11.56 -11.82
C ASN A 43 -2.82 -10.50 -10.82
N PHE A 44 -1.93 -9.74 -10.17
CA PHE A 44 -2.29 -8.72 -9.21
C PHE A 44 -3.01 -7.56 -9.91
N LYS A 45 -2.64 -7.20 -11.14
CA LYS A 45 -3.40 -6.22 -11.94
C LYS A 45 -4.82 -6.69 -12.23
N THR A 46 -4.99 -7.96 -12.61
CA THR A 46 -6.31 -8.56 -12.82
C THR A 46 -7.13 -8.55 -11.53
N TYR A 47 -6.51 -8.89 -10.39
CA TYR A 47 -7.13 -8.80 -9.07
C TYR A 47 -7.59 -7.37 -8.76
N GLN A 48 -6.74 -6.35 -8.95
CA GLN A 48 -7.09 -4.95 -8.71
C GLN A 48 -8.25 -4.47 -9.61
N GLN A 49 -8.29 -4.89 -10.88
CA GLN A 49 -9.41 -4.60 -11.77
C GLN A 49 -10.72 -5.19 -11.24
N GLN A 50 -10.68 -6.42 -10.73
CA GLN A 50 -11.85 -7.06 -10.13
C GLN A 50 -12.31 -6.36 -8.85
N VAL A 51 -11.38 -5.88 -8.00
CA VAL A 51 -11.70 -5.09 -6.81
C VAL A 51 -12.49 -3.83 -7.19
N VAL A 52 -12.02 -3.07 -8.18
CA VAL A 52 -12.72 -1.85 -8.65
C VAL A 52 -14.08 -2.20 -9.25
N LYS A 53 -14.19 -3.28 -10.03
CA LYS A 53 -15.48 -3.75 -10.57
C LYS A 53 -16.47 -4.08 -9.46
N ASN A 54 -16.04 -4.82 -8.45
CA ASN A 54 -16.88 -5.19 -7.31
C ASN A 54 -17.34 -3.95 -6.52
N ALA A 55 -16.45 -2.99 -6.31
CA ALA A 55 -16.79 -1.74 -5.61
C ALA A 55 -17.88 -0.94 -6.36
N LYS A 56 -17.81 -0.89 -7.70
CA LYS A 56 -18.86 -0.25 -8.52
C LYS A 56 -20.20 -0.96 -8.41
N VAL A 57 -20.21 -2.28 -8.52
CA VAL A 57 -21.43 -3.09 -8.38
C VAL A 57 -22.03 -2.92 -6.99
N LEU A 58 -21.20 -2.89 -5.94
CA LEU A 58 -21.66 -2.64 -4.58
C LEU A 58 -22.27 -1.24 -4.44
N ALA A 59 -21.64 -0.20 -5.01
CA ALA A 59 -22.18 1.15 -4.98
C ALA A 59 -23.54 1.24 -5.69
N GLU A 60 -23.68 0.66 -6.87
CA GLU A 60 -24.95 0.59 -7.61
C GLU A 60 -26.03 -0.15 -6.81
N ALA A 61 -25.67 -1.27 -6.16
CA ALA A 61 -26.59 -2.02 -5.32
C ALA A 61 -27.07 -1.17 -4.12
N LEU A 62 -26.18 -0.45 -3.45
CA LEU A 62 -26.54 0.42 -2.33
C LEU A 62 -27.48 1.56 -2.75
N ILE A 63 -27.22 2.18 -3.90
CA ILE A 63 -28.11 3.22 -4.46
C ILE A 63 -29.51 2.65 -4.72
N ASN A 64 -29.59 1.43 -5.27
CA ASN A 64 -30.87 0.77 -5.54
C ASN A 64 -31.64 0.44 -4.23
N GLU A 65 -30.93 0.20 -3.14
CA GLU A 65 -31.51 -0.01 -1.80
C GLU A 65 -31.85 1.33 -1.08
N GLY A 66 -31.59 2.48 -1.71
CA GLY A 66 -31.96 3.80 -1.19
C GLY A 66 -30.93 4.46 -0.28
N PHE A 67 -29.67 4.03 -0.34
CA PHE A 67 -28.54 4.70 0.33
C PHE A 67 -27.92 5.83 -0.51
#